data_AF-A0A9E5SQR2-F1
#
_entry.id   AF-A0A9E5SQR2-F1
#
_cell.length_a   1.000
_cell.length_b   1.000
_cell.length_c   1.000
_cell.angle_alpha   90.00
_cell.angle_beta   90.00
_cell.angle_gamma   90.00
#
_symmetry.space_group_name_H-M   'P 1'
#
loop_
_entity.id
_entity.type
_entity.pdbx_description
1 polymer ?
#
loop_
_entity_poly.entity_id
_entity_poly.type
_entity_poly.pdbx_seq_one_letter_code
_entity_poly.pdbx_strand_id
1 'polypeptide(L)'
;NDVRQIDDSRQVIRDIEEQKKQRESELAGAEAAADKLREERSRLFGDKDPDAEEAAAEALARRLAEVKEQRRAAAEQAERAVQQNERDIARTQDELTKGEEQLREIYAAALAECPAVAAVSDEPDTAARFEEWDNAASRLGGEPEEGALRCALEALDALIAEQTAQKGAVAQILKVNAQSRSKLKSLKDEEEAQKKAQQKWNLLDNLIGSANGDKFTRIAQSITFESLLRHANMSLSRMTDRYVLVRDDSNPAKPLELMVIDTYQAGERRPVTNLSGGESFLVSLALALGLSEMSSGRARIDSLFIDEGFASLDEDYLEAALQTLSALGTREGKLVGVISHVEALKERIDVQIEVKKLTGGRSTLAGPGVKAS
;
A
#
# COMPACT_ATOMS: atom_id res chain seq x y z
N ASN A 1 -56.08 21.56 -53.35
CA ASN A 1 -55.52 21.49 -51.98
C ASN A 1 -54.88 20.15 -51.69
N ASP A 2 -55.51 19.04 -52.09
CA ASP A 2 -55.06 17.69 -51.70
C ASP A 2 -53.70 17.25 -52.26
N VAL A 3 -53.29 17.71 -53.46
CA VAL A 3 -51.99 17.32 -54.05
C VAL A 3 -50.80 17.93 -53.29
N ARG A 4 -50.92 19.17 -52.77
CA ARG A 4 -49.87 19.79 -51.95
C ARG A 4 -49.73 19.10 -50.58
N GLN A 5 -50.84 18.72 -49.97
CA GLN A 5 -50.82 17.96 -48.71
C GLN A 5 -50.15 16.59 -48.84
N ILE A 6 -50.29 15.92 -49.98
CA ILE A 6 -49.63 14.64 -50.26
C ILE A 6 -48.12 14.82 -50.47
N ASP A 7 -47.69 15.86 -51.17
CA ASP A 7 -46.25 16.15 -51.35
C ASP A 7 -45.59 16.61 -50.04
N ASP A 8 -46.25 17.42 -49.23
CA ASP A 8 -45.76 17.79 -47.89
C ASP A 8 -45.64 16.55 -46.98
N SER A 9 -46.61 15.63 -47.05
CA SER A 9 -46.56 14.36 -46.29
C SER A 9 -45.44 13.44 -46.76
N ARG A 10 -45.15 13.39 -48.07
CA ARG A 10 -44.02 12.63 -48.63
C ARG A 10 -42.67 13.23 -48.25
N GLN A 11 -42.58 14.55 -48.15
CA GLN A 11 -41.37 15.21 -47.69
C GLN A 11 -41.11 14.90 -46.22
N VAL A 12 -42.13 14.99 -45.37
CA VAL A 12 -42.02 14.63 -43.94
C VAL A 12 -41.63 13.16 -43.76
N ILE A 13 -42.18 12.24 -44.56
CA ILE A 13 -41.79 10.81 -44.50
C ILE A 13 -40.31 10.62 -44.86
N ARG A 14 -39.82 11.29 -45.91
CA ARG A 14 -38.39 11.23 -46.29
C ARG A 14 -37.47 11.79 -45.21
N ASP A 15 -37.83 12.94 -44.63
CA ASP A 15 -37.07 13.55 -43.55
C ASP A 15 -37.04 12.65 -42.30
N ILE A 16 -38.14 11.97 -41.99
CA ILE A 16 -38.21 10.98 -40.90
C ILE A 16 -37.36 9.73 -41.22
N GLU A 17 -37.37 9.24 -42.45
CA GLU A 17 -36.54 8.11 -42.88
C GLU A 17 -35.05 8.44 -42.81
N GLU A 18 -34.66 9.67 -43.17
CA GLU A 18 -33.29 10.16 -43.11
C GLU A 18 -32.83 10.33 -41.65
N GLN A 19 -33.67 10.92 -40.79
CA GLN A 19 -33.41 11.01 -39.35
C GLN A 19 -33.31 9.62 -38.69
N LYS A 20 -34.16 8.67 -39.11
CA LYS A 20 -34.12 7.29 -38.61
C LYS A 20 -32.78 6.64 -39.00
N LYS A 21 -32.37 6.75 -40.25
CA LYS A 21 -31.11 6.19 -40.74
C LYS A 21 -29.88 6.81 -40.05
N GLN A 22 -29.93 8.10 -39.76
CA GLN A 22 -28.88 8.78 -39.01
C GLN A 22 -28.80 8.28 -37.56
N ARG A 23 -29.94 8.15 -36.86
CA ARG A 23 -29.97 7.57 -35.51
C ARG A 23 -29.53 6.11 -35.46
N GLU A 24 -29.87 5.31 -36.48
CA GLU A 24 -29.38 3.92 -36.58
C GLU A 24 -27.86 3.87 -36.73
N SER A 25 -27.27 4.78 -37.51
CA SER A 25 -25.81 4.90 -37.63
C SER A 25 -25.13 5.36 -36.34
N GLU A 26 -25.74 6.30 -35.61
CA GLU A 26 -25.24 6.78 -34.31
C GLU A 26 -25.32 5.67 -33.25
N LEU A 27 -26.41 4.90 -33.23
CA LEU A 27 -26.59 3.74 -32.35
C LEU A 27 -25.53 2.67 -32.63
N ALA A 28 -25.33 2.31 -33.91
CA ALA A 28 -24.31 1.33 -34.29
C ALA A 28 -22.89 1.79 -33.93
N GLY A 29 -22.59 3.08 -34.06
CA GLY A 29 -21.32 3.66 -33.62
C GLY A 29 -21.13 3.59 -32.10
N ALA A 30 -22.19 3.87 -31.34
CA ALA A 30 -22.17 3.78 -29.88
C ALA A 30 -22.04 2.33 -29.38
N GLU A 31 -22.70 1.37 -30.03
CA GLU A 31 -22.57 -0.07 -29.73
C GLU A 31 -21.15 -0.57 -30.00
N ALA A 32 -20.56 -0.23 -31.14
CA ALA A 32 -19.18 -0.59 -31.44
C ALA A 32 -18.16 0.04 -30.46
N ALA A 33 -18.41 1.27 -30.00
CA ALA A 33 -17.60 1.90 -28.97
C ALA A 33 -17.77 1.20 -27.61
N ALA A 34 -18.99 0.82 -27.25
CA ALA A 34 -19.28 0.09 -26.02
C ALA A 34 -18.63 -1.30 -26.02
N ASP A 35 -18.63 -2.01 -27.14
CA ASP A 35 -17.99 -3.32 -27.27
C ASP A 35 -16.46 -3.23 -27.18
N LYS A 36 -15.84 -2.21 -27.79
CA LYS A 36 -14.40 -1.94 -27.59
C LYS A 36 -14.06 -1.68 -26.12
N LEU A 37 -14.87 -0.88 -25.43
CA LEU A 37 -14.68 -0.61 -24.00
C LEU A 37 -14.87 -1.88 -23.15
N ARG A 38 -15.80 -2.77 -23.53
CA ARG A 38 -15.99 -4.07 -22.87
C ARG A 38 -14.80 -5.01 -23.09
N GLU A 39 -14.24 -5.06 -24.29
CA GLU A 39 -13.02 -5.83 -24.57
C GLU A 39 -11.82 -5.29 -23.80
N GLU A 40 -11.62 -3.96 -23.76
CA GLU A 40 -10.58 -3.34 -22.95
C GLU A 40 -10.75 -3.63 -21.45
N ARG A 41 -11.98 -3.56 -20.94
CA ARG A 41 -12.31 -3.95 -19.55
C ARG A 41 -11.96 -5.41 -19.30
N SER A 42 -12.42 -6.32 -20.15
CA SER A 42 -12.17 -7.76 -20.00
C SER A 42 -10.67 -8.07 -20.04
N ARG A 43 -9.91 -7.36 -20.88
CA ARG A 43 -8.45 -7.49 -20.94
C ARG A 43 -7.74 -7.01 -19.67
N LEU A 44 -8.22 -5.93 -19.04
CA LEU A 44 -7.60 -5.34 -17.84
C LEU A 44 -8.01 -6.05 -16.53
N PHE A 45 -9.28 -6.43 -16.42
CA PHE A 45 -9.87 -6.90 -15.15
C PHE A 45 -10.37 -8.35 -15.19
N GLY A 46 -10.35 -9.01 -16.35
CA GLY A 46 -10.84 -10.37 -16.52
C GLY A 46 -12.33 -10.51 -16.19
N ASP A 47 -12.66 -11.52 -15.39
CA ASP A 47 -14.02 -11.79 -14.89
C ASP A 47 -14.39 -10.99 -13.63
N LYS A 48 -13.50 -10.11 -13.13
CA LYS A 48 -13.78 -9.34 -11.92
C LYS A 48 -14.78 -8.24 -12.21
N ASP A 49 -15.73 -8.08 -11.32
CA ASP A 49 -16.71 -7.01 -11.36
C ASP A 49 -16.18 -5.75 -10.63
N PRO A 50 -15.87 -4.64 -11.34
CA PRO A 50 -15.32 -3.43 -10.72
C PRO A 50 -16.22 -2.87 -9.63
N ASP A 51 -17.54 -2.90 -9.84
CA ASP A 51 -18.51 -2.38 -8.87
C ASP A 51 -18.49 -3.25 -7.59
N ALA A 52 -18.30 -4.56 -7.73
CA ALA A 52 -18.18 -5.48 -6.60
C ALA A 52 -16.84 -5.31 -5.85
N GLU A 53 -15.73 -5.10 -6.57
CA GLU A 53 -14.40 -4.87 -5.98
C GLU A 53 -14.32 -3.50 -5.28
N GLU A 54 -14.91 -2.46 -5.87
CA GLU A 54 -15.03 -1.13 -5.25
C GLU A 54 -15.90 -1.20 -4.00
N ALA A 55 -17.06 -1.86 -4.08
CA ALA A 55 -17.92 -2.08 -2.91
C ALA A 55 -17.21 -2.89 -1.81
N ALA A 56 -16.40 -3.89 -2.17
CA ALA A 56 -15.61 -4.66 -1.21
C ALA A 56 -14.52 -3.82 -0.54
N ALA A 57 -13.80 -3.00 -1.31
CA ALA A 57 -12.78 -2.09 -0.81
C ALA A 57 -13.39 -1.01 0.11
N GLU A 58 -14.52 -0.42 -0.29
CA GLU A 58 -15.26 0.52 0.55
C GLU A 58 -15.77 -0.13 1.84
N ALA A 59 -16.33 -1.34 1.77
CA ALA A 59 -16.79 -2.07 2.94
C ALA A 59 -15.63 -2.37 3.91
N LEU A 60 -14.47 -2.76 3.38
CA LEU A 60 -13.28 -2.99 4.18
C LEU A 60 -12.78 -1.69 4.83
N ALA A 61 -12.75 -0.58 4.09
CA ALA A 61 -12.35 0.73 4.59
C ALA A 61 -13.29 1.24 5.69
N ARG A 62 -14.61 1.11 5.50
CA ARG A 62 -15.62 1.45 6.51
C ARG A 62 -15.45 0.62 7.77
N ARG A 63 -15.27 -0.69 7.65
CA ARG A 63 -15.06 -1.59 8.79
C ARG A 63 -13.77 -1.27 9.55
N LEU A 64 -12.71 -0.89 8.83
CA LEU A 64 -11.44 -0.51 9.44
C LEU A 64 -11.52 0.84 10.15
N ALA A 65 -12.29 1.80 9.61
CA ALA A 65 -12.60 3.06 10.29
C ALA A 65 -13.44 2.84 11.55
N GLU A 66 -14.45 1.97 11.48
CA GLU A 66 -15.31 1.62 12.62
C GLU A 66 -14.50 0.97 13.76
N VAL A 67 -13.64 -0.01 13.45
CA VAL A 67 -12.78 -0.65 14.47
C VAL A 67 -11.82 0.35 15.11
N LYS A 68 -11.27 1.31 14.33
CA LYS A 68 -10.42 2.38 14.87
C LYS A 68 -11.18 3.29 15.83
N GLU A 69 -12.40 3.67 15.46
CA GLU A 69 -13.26 4.53 16.27
C GLU A 69 -13.66 3.81 17.57
N GLN A 70 -14.10 2.55 17.49
CA GLN A 70 -14.42 1.73 18.67
C GLN A 70 -13.22 1.57 19.62
N ARG A 71 -12.01 1.35 19.09
CA ARG A 71 -10.78 1.27 19.90
C ARG A 71 -10.47 2.59 20.60
N ARG A 72 -10.63 3.72 19.88
CA ARG A 72 -10.43 5.06 20.44
C ARG A 72 -11.46 5.36 21.53
N ALA A 73 -12.74 5.12 21.28
CA ALA A 73 -13.81 5.29 22.25
C ALA A 73 -13.58 4.44 23.51
N ALA A 74 -13.16 3.18 23.35
CA ALA A 74 -12.82 2.30 24.47
C ALA A 74 -11.62 2.83 25.29
N ALA A 75 -10.61 3.40 24.64
CA ALA A 75 -9.46 4.01 25.33
C ALA A 75 -9.87 5.28 26.09
N GLU A 76 -10.64 6.17 25.47
CA GLU A 76 -11.16 7.39 26.10
C GLU A 76 -12.08 7.06 27.29
N GLN A 77 -12.93 6.05 27.16
CA GLN A 77 -13.78 5.58 28.25
C GLN A 77 -12.95 5.01 29.40
N ALA A 78 -11.92 4.21 29.11
CA ALA A 78 -11.03 3.67 30.14
C ALA A 78 -10.26 4.79 30.86
N GLU A 79 -9.80 5.81 30.12
CA GLU A 79 -9.11 6.97 30.69
C GLU A 79 -10.03 7.80 31.58
N ARG A 80 -11.27 8.08 31.14
CA ARG A 80 -12.28 8.75 31.97
C ARG A 80 -12.61 7.96 33.23
N ALA A 81 -12.73 6.63 33.12
CA ALA A 81 -12.97 5.78 34.29
C ALA A 81 -11.80 5.82 35.29
N VAL A 82 -10.55 5.85 34.80
CA VAL A 82 -9.37 6.01 35.68
C VAL A 82 -9.41 7.37 36.39
N GLN A 83 -9.67 8.46 35.66
CA GLN A 83 -9.75 9.80 36.25
C GLN A 83 -10.89 9.93 37.28
N GLN A 84 -12.05 9.34 36.99
CA GLN A 84 -13.18 9.36 37.92
C GLN A 84 -12.86 8.54 39.18
N ASN A 85 -12.31 7.34 39.02
CA ASN A 85 -11.88 6.50 40.14
C ASN A 85 -10.82 7.20 41.01
N GLU A 86 -9.88 7.93 40.41
CA GLU A 86 -8.87 8.71 41.15
C GLU A 86 -9.50 9.83 42.00
N ARG A 87 -10.51 10.52 41.45
CA ARG A 87 -11.28 11.53 42.19
C ARG A 87 -12.08 10.92 43.33
N ASP A 88 -12.73 9.78 43.08
CA ASP A 88 -13.54 9.10 44.07
C ASP A 88 -12.66 8.55 45.21
N ILE A 89 -11.48 7.98 44.89
CA ILE A 89 -10.48 7.56 45.90
C ILE A 89 -10.05 8.76 46.75
N ALA A 90 -9.70 9.90 46.13
CA ALA A 90 -9.26 11.08 46.87
C ALA A 90 -10.36 11.62 47.79
N ARG A 91 -11.61 11.68 47.30
CA ARG A 91 -12.76 12.11 48.09
C ARG A 91 -13.00 11.20 49.29
N THR A 92 -13.01 9.89 49.10
CA THR A 92 -13.25 8.95 50.20
C THR A 92 -12.08 8.93 51.18
N GLN A 93 -10.83 9.15 50.74
CA GLN A 93 -9.69 9.34 51.63
C GLN A 93 -9.86 10.58 52.53
N ASP A 94 -10.34 11.70 51.98
CA ASP A 94 -10.65 12.90 52.76
C ASP A 94 -11.79 12.66 53.77
N GLU A 95 -12.84 11.95 53.37
CA GLU A 95 -13.98 11.58 54.24
C GLU A 95 -13.52 10.63 55.37
N LEU A 96 -12.66 9.65 55.06
CA LEU A 96 -12.06 8.74 56.03
C LEU A 96 -11.22 9.50 57.07
N THR A 97 -10.38 10.43 56.61
CA THR A 97 -9.50 11.24 57.48
C THR A 97 -10.32 12.09 58.45
N LYS A 98 -11.41 12.72 57.97
CA LYS A 98 -12.34 13.47 58.83
C LYS A 98 -13.07 12.58 59.83
N GLY A 99 -13.47 11.38 59.41
CA GLY A 99 -14.10 10.41 60.31
C GLY A 99 -13.13 9.90 61.40
N GLU A 100 -11.87 9.67 61.05
CA GLU A 100 -10.81 9.33 62.02
C GLU A 100 -10.54 10.46 63.02
N GLU A 101 -10.58 11.73 62.58
CA GLU A 101 -10.47 12.89 63.47
C GLU A 101 -11.68 12.99 64.42
N GLN A 102 -12.90 12.83 63.92
CA GLN A 102 -14.12 12.81 64.75
C GLN A 102 -14.12 11.67 65.77
N LEU A 103 -13.66 10.48 65.37
CA LEU A 103 -13.47 9.35 66.28
C LEU A 103 -12.51 9.69 67.42
N ARG A 104 -11.38 10.36 67.10
CA ARG A 104 -10.42 10.80 68.12
C ARG A 104 -11.01 11.85 69.06
N GLU A 105 -11.79 12.79 68.54
CA GLU A 105 -12.47 13.82 69.36
C GLU A 105 -13.51 13.20 70.31
N ILE A 106 -14.37 12.32 69.81
CA ILE A 106 -15.38 11.62 70.62
C ILE A 106 -14.69 10.75 71.68
N TYR A 107 -13.64 10.01 71.30
CA TYR A 107 -12.87 9.19 72.22
C TYR A 107 -12.21 10.03 73.32
N ALA A 108 -11.61 11.19 72.97
CA ALA A 108 -11.01 12.10 73.93
C ALA A 108 -12.05 12.73 74.87
N ALA A 109 -13.23 13.11 74.36
CA ALA A 109 -14.32 13.66 75.15
C ALA A 109 -14.87 12.61 76.15
N ALA A 110 -15.10 11.37 75.71
CA ALA A 110 -15.53 10.27 76.57
C ALA A 110 -14.51 9.95 77.67
N LEU A 111 -13.20 10.07 77.38
CA LEU A 111 -12.13 9.94 78.38
C LEU A 111 -12.14 11.08 79.41
N ALA A 112 -12.44 12.30 78.98
CA ALA A 112 -12.47 13.49 79.85
C ALA A 112 -13.65 13.49 80.82
N GLU A 113 -14.80 12.94 80.42
CA GLU A 113 -16.00 12.80 81.27
C GLU A 113 -15.91 11.62 82.25
N CYS A 114 -14.91 10.74 82.11
CA CYS A 114 -14.72 9.56 82.95
C CYS A 114 -13.36 9.61 83.70
N PRO A 115 -13.29 10.15 84.93
CA PRO A 115 -12.03 10.32 85.67
C PRO A 115 -11.31 9.00 85.98
N ALA A 116 -12.02 7.86 85.93
CA ALA A 116 -11.46 6.52 86.13
C ALA A 116 -10.68 5.98 84.90
N VAL A 117 -10.84 6.57 83.71
CA VAL A 117 -10.17 6.11 82.47
C VAL A 117 -8.93 6.96 82.16
N ALA A 118 -8.96 8.26 82.48
CA ALA A 118 -7.81 9.16 82.34
C ALA A 118 -6.59 8.76 83.19
N ALA A 119 -6.80 8.05 84.31
CA ALA A 119 -5.72 7.55 85.17
C ALA A 119 -4.98 6.31 84.59
N VAL A 120 -5.48 5.68 83.53
CA VAL A 120 -5.04 4.35 83.08
C VAL A 120 -4.51 4.33 81.64
N SER A 121 -4.08 5.47 81.13
CA SER A 121 -3.66 5.63 79.73
C SER A 121 -2.15 5.65 79.51
N ASP A 122 -1.36 4.97 80.35
CA ASP A 122 0.02 4.58 80.02
C ASP A 122 0.31 3.18 80.60
N GLU A 123 0.65 2.24 79.71
CA GLU A 123 1.14 0.85 79.91
C GLU A 123 0.18 -0.38 79.97
N PRO A 124 0.67 -1.59 79.56
CA PRO A 124 -0.14 -2.66 78.98
C PRO A 124 -0.27 -3.92 79.88
N ASP A 125 -0.75 -3.79 81.12
CA ASP A 125 -1.04 -4.98 81.95
C ASP A 125 -2.48 -4.94 82.52
N THR A 126 -3.31 -5.86 82.05
CA THR A 126 -4.78 -5.84 82.20
C THR A 126 -5.29 -6.54 83.46
N ALA A 127 -4.45 -7.30 84.17
CA ALA A 127 -4.89 -8.08 85.34
C ALA A 127 -4.90 -7.27 86.66
N ALA A 128 -3.95 -6.35 86.87
CA ALA A 128 -3.92 -5.48 88.04
C ALA A 128 -5.02 -4.40 88.02
N ARG A 129 -5.60 -4.12 86.83
CA ARG A 129 -6.63 -3.09 86.63
C ARG A 129 -7.99 -3.44 87.25
N PHE A 130 -8.35 -4.71 87.39
CA PHE A 130 -9.70 -5.07 87.87
C PHE A 130 -9.91 -4.70 89.35
N GLU A 131 -8.89 -4.87 90.20
CA GLU A 131 -8.98 -4.49 91.63
C GLU A 131 -8.93 -2.96 91.83
N GLU A 132 -8.21 -2.22 91.00
CA GLU A 132 -8.19 -0.75 91.07
C GLU A 132 -9.48 -0.11 90.52
N TRP A 133 -10.09 -0.73 89.50
CA TRP A 133 -11.41 -0.32 88.99
C TRP A 133 -12.52 -0.53 90.02
N ASP A 134 -12.55 -1.68 90.69
CA ASP A 134 -13.57 -1.99 91.72
C ASP A 134 -13.45 -1.03 92.92
N ASN A 135 -12.22 -0.68 93.30
CA ASN A 135 -11.94 0.26 94.37
C ASN A 135 -12.19 1.73 93.99
N ALA A 136 -12.04 2.11 92.72
CA ALA A 136 -12.34 3.45 92.24
C ALA A 136 -13.86 3.66 92.03
N ALA A 137 -14.56 2.65 91.51
CA ALA A 137 -16.02 2.63 91.38
C ALA A 137 -16.71 2.72 92.75
N SER A 138 -16.16 2.06 93.77
CA SER A 138 -16.68 2.11 95.15
C SER A 138 -16.52 3.47 95.84
N ARG A 139 -15.66 4.37 95.33
CA ARG A 139 -15.40 5.71 95.92
C ARG A 139 -16.22 6.83 95.26
N LEU A 140 -16.82 6.57 94.11
CA LEU A 140 -17.66 7.54 93.39
C LEU A 140 -19.12 7.22 93.68
N GLY A 141 -19.71 7.93 94.65
CA GLY A 141 -21.14 7.89 94.97
C GLY A 141 -22.04 8.55 93.92
N GLY A 142 -21.79 8.29 92.64
CA GLY A 142 -22.60 8.71 91.51
C GLY A 142 -22.32 7.76 90.36
N GLU A 143 -23.29 6.92 90.03
CA GLU A 143 -23.23 6.09 88.84
C GLU A 143 -23.04 7.01 87.63
N PRO A 144 -22.00 6.83 86.79
CA PRO A 144 -22.10 7.34 85.43
C PRO A 144 -23.36 6.68 84.85
N GLU A 145 -24.31 7.45 84.29
CA GLU A 145 -25.54 6.89 83.74
C GLU A 145 -25.15 5.79 82.74
N GLU A 146 -25.36 4.52 83.12
CA GLU A 146 -24.96 3.33 82.35
C GLU A 146 -25.52 3.38 80.91
N GLY A 147 -26.63 4.10 80.73
CA GLY A 147 -27.22 4.45 79.45
C GLY A 147 -26.37 5.37 78.56
N ALA A 148 -25.65 6.36 79.13
CA ALA A 148 -24.80 7.27 78.37
C ALA A 148 -23.56 6.55 77.81
N LEU A 149 -22.93 5.69 78.62
CA LEU A 149 -21.79 4.87 78.18
C LEU A 149 -22.20 3.86 77.10
N ARG A 150 -23.38 3.25 77.24
CA ARG A 150 -23.94 2.33 76.25
C ARG A 150 -24.27 3.03 74.93
N CYS A 151 -24.86 4.22 74.98
CA CYS A 151 -25.09 5.05 73.79
C CYS A 151 -23.77 5.43 73.09
N ALA A 152 -22.71 5.73 73.84
CA ALA A 152 -21.40 6.04 73.26
C ALA A 152 -20.75 4.82 72.58
N LEU A 153 -20.88 3.62 73.16
CA LEU A 153 -20.41 2.37 72.54
C LEU A 153 -21.19 2.02 71.26
N GLU A 154 -22.52 2.14 71.28
CA GLU A 154 -23.36 1.92 70.09
C GLU A 154 -23.04 2.93 68.97
N ALA A 155 -22.74 4.19 69.32
CA ALA A 155 -22.28 5.19 68.36
C ALA A 155 -20.89 4.89 67.79
N LEU A 156 -19.96 4.38 68.61
CA LEU A 156 -18.62 3.99 68.20
C LEU A 156 -18.65 2.78 67.26
N ASP A 157 -19.45 1.76 67.58
CA ASP A 157 -19.63 0.57 66.73
C ASP A 157 -20.25 0.93 65.37
N ALA A 158 -21.25 1.83 65.37
CA ALA A 158 -21.83 2.34 64.14
C ALA A 158 -20.79 3.08 63.26
N LEU A 159 -19.91 3.86 63.89
CA LEU A 159 -18.86 4.60 63.17
C LEU A 159 -17.75 3.68 62.66
N ILE A 160 -17.37 2.63 63.41
CA ILE A 160 -16.44 1.59 62.96
C ILE A 160 -17.02 0.81 61.77
N ALA A 161 -18.31 0.48 61.80
CA ALA A 161 -18.99 -0.18 60.70
C ALA A 161 -18.99 0.68 59.42
N GLU A 162 -19.28 1.98 59.56
CA GLU A 162 -19.23 2.95 58.45
C GLU A 162 -17.82 3.07 57.86
N GLN A 163 -16.79 3.23 58.70
CA GLN A 163 -15.40 3.30 58.26
C GLN A 163 -14.93 2.01 57.56
N THR A 164 -15.41 0.85 58.02
CA THR A 164 -15.10 -0.44 57.40
C THR A 164 -15.77 -0.57 56.03
N ALA A 165 -17.01 -0.10 55.89
CA ALA A 165 -17.72 -0.07 54.61
C ALA A 165 -17.04 0.88 53.60
N GLN A 166 -16.60 2.06 54.05
CA GLN A 166 -15.85 3.01 53.23
C GLN A 166 -14.51 2.44 52.75
N LYS A 167 -13.75 1.77 53.64
CA LYS A 167 -12.52 1.06 53.26
C LYS A 167 -12.77 -0.02 52.21
N GLY A 168 -13.86 -0.77 52.35
CA GLY A 168 -14.30 -1.76 51.35
C GLY A 168 -14.61 -1.13 49.98
N ALA A 169 -15.30 0.02 49.97
CA ALA A 169 -15.60 0.76 48.75
C ALA A 169 -14.33 1.26 48.05
N VAL A 170 -13.39 1.85 48.79
CA VAL A 170 -12.09 2.29 48.25
C VAL A 170 -11.28 1.13 47.70
N ALA A 171 -11.23 -0.01 48.41
CA ALA A 171 -10.53 -1.20 47.94
C ALA A 171 -11.11 -1.70 46.60
N GLN A 172 -12.43 -1.65 46.44
CA GLN A 172 -13.08 -2.02 45.19
C GLN A 172 -12.76 -1.04 44.05
N ILE A 173 -12.77 0.28 44.30
CA ILE A 173 -12.41 1.30 43.30
C ILE A 173 -10.94 1.13 42.86
N LEU A 174 -10.02 0.88 43.81
CA LEU A 174 -8.61 0.62 43.52
C LEU A 174 -8.44 -0.61 42.62
N LYS A 175 -9.17 -1.69 42.91
CA LYS A 175 -9.15 -2.91 42.09
C LYS A 175 -9.64 -2.64 40.66
N VAL A 176 -10.74 -1.90 40.50
CA VAL A 176 -11.26 -1.52 39.18
C VAL A 176 -10.30 -0.58 38.44
N ASN A 177 -9.69 0.38 39.14
CA ASN A 177 -8.69 1.29 38.55
C ASN A 177 -7.46 0.51 38.03
N ALA A 178 -6.94 -0.43 38.82
CA ALA A 178 -5.83 -1.29 38.41
C ALA A 178 -6.15 -2.09 37.13
N GLN A 179 -7.36 -2.65 37.04
CA GLN A 179 -7.83 -3.34 35.83
C GLN A 179 -7.94 -2.40 34.62
N SER A 180 -8.52 -1.20 34.81
CA SER A 180 -8.62 -0.19 33.75
C SER A 180 -7.26 0.29 33.27
N ARG A 181 -6.30 0.52 34.17
CA ARG A 181 -4.91 0.88 33.84
C ARG A 181 -4.23 -0.22 33.04
N SER A 182 -4.40 -1.48 33.41
CA SER A 182 -3.87 -2.61 32.67
C SER A 182 -4.45 -2.68 31.25
N LYS A 183 -5.76 -2.48 31.09
CA LYS A 183 -6.44 -2.48 29.79
C LYS A 183 -6.02 -1.30 28.91
N LEU A 184 -5.85 -0.12 29.50
CA LEU A 184 -5.35 1.06 28.78
C LEU A 184 -3.92 0.83 28.26
N LYS A 185 -3.06 0.23 29.10
CA LYS A 185 -1.70 -0.12 28.70
C LYS A 185 -1.70 -1.09 27.52
N SER A 186 -2.46 -2.19 27.58
CA SER A 186 -2.50 -3.16 26.48
C SER A 186 -3.01 -2.55 25.17
N LEU A 187 -4.02 -1.68 25.23
CA LEU A 187 -4.53 -0.98 24.04
C LEU A 187 -3.49 -0.04 23.42
N LYS A 188 -2.71 0.69 24.25
CA LYS A 188 -1.61 1.55 23.77
C LYS A 188 -0.49 0.74 23.12
N ASP A 189 -0.11 -0.38 23.73
CA ASP A 189 0.91 -1.27 23.18
C ASP A 189 0.48 -1.86 21.82
N GLU A 190 -0.79 -2.27 21.69
CA GLU A 190 -1.37 -2.71 20.41
C GLU A 190 -1.41 -1.61 19.35
N GLU A 191 -1.79 -0.38 19.73
CA GLU A 191 -1.81 0.77 18.82
C GLU A 191 -0.42 1.07 18.27
N GLU A 192 0.61 1.05 19.12
CA GLU A 192 1.99 1.29 18.72
C GLU A 192 2.49 0.19 17.76
N ALA A 193 2.17 -1.07 18.06
CA ALA A 193 2.50 -2.20 17.18
C ALA A 193 1.84 -2.07 15.80
N GLN A 194 0.56 -1.67 15.75
CA GLN A 194 -0.16 -1.43 14.50
C GLN A 194 0.42 -0.25 13.72
N LYS A 195 0.79 0.85 14.39
CA LYS A 195 1.46 2.00 13.74
C LYS A 195 2.78 1.58 13.09
N LYS A 196 3.60 0.78 13.78
CA LYS A 196 4.86 0.25 13.22
C LYS A 196 4.62 -0.65 12.00
N ALA A 197 3.61 -1.52 12.05
CA ALA A 197 3.24 -2.35 10.91
C ALA A 197 2.75 -1.49 9.72
N GLN A 198 1.89 -0.50 9.98
CA GLN A 198 1.39 0.43 8.96
C GLN A 198 2.52 1.22 8.29
N GLN A 199 3.50 1.69 9.06
CA GLN A 199 4.67 2.39 8.51
C GLN A 199 5.45 1.52 7.51
N LYS A 200 5.63 0.23 7.80
CA LYS A 200 6.29 -0.71 6.87
C LYS A 200 5.49 -0.87 5.57
N TRP A 201 4.18 -1.01 5.68
CA TRP A 201 3.30 -1.14 4.51
C TRP A 201 3.27 0.14 3.67
N ASN A 202 3.20 1.31 4.31
CA ASN A 202 3.28 2.59 3.61
C ASN A 202 4.63 2.79 2.91
N LEU A 203 5.74 2.35 3.51
CA LEU A 203 7.04 2.39 2.86
C LEU A 203 7.06 1.49 1.63
N LEU A 204 6.54 0.25 1.73
CA LEU A 204 6.42 -0.65 0.58
C LEU A 204 5.54 -0.03 -0.51
N ASP A 205 4.42 0.57 -0.14
CA ASP A 205 3.49 1.20 -1.08
C ASP A 205 4.16 2.38 -1.83
N ASN A 206 4.86 3.22 -1.08
CA ASN A 206 5.64 4.32 -1.62
C ASN A 206 6.79 3.87 -2.54
N LEU A 207 7.37 2.69 -2.34
CA LEU A 207 8.45 2.19 -3.18
C LEU A 207 7.95 1.44 -4.41
N ILE A 208 7.02 0.49 -4.24
CA ILE A 208 6.62 -0.46 -5.28
C ILE A 208 5.10 -0.69 -5.37
N GLY A 209 4.32 -0.13 -4.45
CA GLY A 209 2.88 -0.32 -4.42
C GLY A 209 2.14 0.40 -5.53
N SER A 210 1.23 -0.33 -6.15
CA SER A 210 0.21 0.17 -7.07
C SER A 210 -0.87 -0.90 -7.17
N ALA A 211 -2.14 -0.51 -7.14
CA ALA A 211 -3.27 -1.45 -7.22
C ALA A 211 -3.19 -2.36 -8.47
N ASN A 212 -2.69 -1.83 -9.58
CA ASN A 212 -2.57 -2.54 -10.86
C ASN A 212 -1.20 -3.21 -11.07
N GLY A 213 -0.26 -3.09 -10.13
CA GLY A 213 1.11 -3.61 -10.28
C GLY A 213 2.04 -2.83 -11.22
N ASP A 214 1.55 -1.75 -11.85
CA ASP A 214 2.29 -0.94 -12.83
C ASP A 214 3.62 -0.39 -12.30
N LYS A 215 3.67 0.03 -11.04
CA LYS A 215 4.87 0.67 -10.46
C LYS A 215 6.02 -0.30 -10.35
N PHE A 216 5.77 -1.50 -9.85
CA PHE A 216 6.77 -2.56 -9.77
C PHE A 216 7.20 -3.03 -11.16
N THR A 217 6.22 -3.24 -12.06
CA THR A 217 6.48 -3.64 -13.45
C THR A 217 7.38 -2.62 -14.16
N ARG A 218 7.13 -1.33 -13.97
CA ARG A 218 7.93 -0.23 -14.52
C ARG A 218 9.39 -0.28 -14.07
N ILE A 219 9.63 -0.55 -12.79
CA ILE A 219 10.97 -0.70 -12.22
C ILE A 219 11.67 -1.94 -12.81
N ALA A 220 10.97 -3.07 -12.88
CA ALA A 220 11.52 -4.29 -13.46
C ALA A 220 11.86 -4.13 -14.96
N GLN A 221 10.97 -3.48 -15.72
CA GLN A 221 11.18 -3.14 -17.13
C GLN A 221 12.38 -2.23 -17.31
N SER A 222 12.56 -1.23 -16.44
CA SER A 222 13.71 -0.33 -16.43
C SER A 222 15.04 -1.05 -16.26
N ILE A 223 15.11 -2.00 -15.32
CA ILE A 223 16.30 -2.84 -15.10
C ILE A 223 16.58 -3.73 -16.33
N THR A 224 15.52 -4.32 -16.88
CA THR A 224 15.63 -5.16 -18.09
C THR A 224 16.09 -4.34 -19.29
N PHE A 225 15.58 -3.11 -19.42
CA PHE A 225 15.97 -2.18 -20.48
C PHE A 225 17.44 -1.80 -20.39
N GLU A 226 17.97 -1.51 -19.19
CA GLU A 226 19.42 -1.28 -19.02
C GLU A 226 20.26 -2.49 -19.43
N SER A 227 19.79 -3.71 -19.15
CA SER A 227 20.44 -4.94 -19.61
C SER A 227 20.42 -5.04 -21.14
N LEU A 228 19.28 -4.75 -21.77
CA LEU A 228 19.15 -4.69 -23.23
C LEU A 228 20.12 -3.68 -23.84
N LEU A 229 20.18 -2.46 -23.29
CA LEU A 229 21.10 -1.41 -23.78
C LEU A 229 22.56 -1.82 -23.66
N ARG A 230 22.93 -2.60 -22.64
CA ARG A 230 24.29 -3.14 -22.50
C ARG A 230 24.65 -4.07 -23.66
N HIS A 231 23.80 -5.04 -23.96
CA HIS A 231 23.99 -5.96 -25.08
C HIS A 231 23.95 -5.22 -26.43
N ALA A 232 23.00 -4.29 -26.58
CA ALA A 232 22.89 -3.47 -27.77
C ALA A 232 24.15 -2.63 -28.00
N ASN A 233 24.73 -2.01 -26.97
CA ASN A 233 25.99 -1.27 -27.08
C ASN A 233 27.19 -2.17 -27.41
N MET A 234 27.23 -3.41 -26.89
CA MET A 234 28.25 -4.38 -27.28
C MET A 234 28.18 -4.73 -28.78
N SER A 235 26.97 -4.85 -29.32
CA SER A 235 26.77 -5.04 -30.77
C SER A 235 27.06 -3.76 -31.56
N LEU A 236 26.58 -2.61 -31.10
CA LEU A 236 26.73 -1.32 -31.75
C LEU A 236 28.20 -0.93 -31.88
N SER A 237 29.01 -1.13 -30.82
CA SER A 237 30.44 -0.85 -30.84
C SER A 237 31.24 -1.67 -31.87
N ARG A 238 30.70 -2.77 -32.39
CA ARG A 238 31.29 -3.54 -33.50
C ARG A 238 30.95 -2.95 -34.87
N MET A 239 29.90 -2.13 -34.93
CA MET A 239 29.39 -1.51 -36.16
C MET A 239 29.81 -0.04 -36.28
N THR A 240 29.86 0.70 -35.17
CA THR A 240 30.24 2.11 -35.10
C THR A 240 30.75 2.47 -33.70
N ASP A 241 31.73 3.37 -33.62
CA ASP A 241 32.24 3.97 -32.38
C ASP A 241 31.61 5.34 -32.06
N ARG A 242 30.76 5.86 -32.96
CA ARG A 242 30.16 7.19 -32.84
C ARG A 242 29.05 7.26 -31.81
N TYR A 243 28.27 6.18 -31.63
CA TYR A 243 27.06 6.21 -30.82
C TYR A 243 27.11 5.25 -29.64
N VAL A 244 26.65 5.75 -28.49
CA VAL A 244 26.37 4.93 -27.30
C VAL A 244 24.91 5.12 -26.90
N LEU A 245 24.18 4.01 -26.82
CA LEU A 245 22.79 3.97 -26.39
C LEU A 245 22.70 4.14 -24.87
N VAL A 246 21.86 5.06 -24.42
CA VAL A 246 21.60 5.32 -23.01
C VAL A 246 20.11 5.50 -22.77
N ARG A 247 19.66 5.15 -21.57
CA ARG A 247 18.30 5.48 -21.14
C ARG A 247 18.21 6.99 -20.91
N ASP A 248 17.05 7.57 -21.25
CA ASP A 248 16.72 8.90 -20.78
C ASP A 248 16.30 8.86 -19.31
N ASP A 249 17.10 9.50 -18.46
CA ASP A 249 16.84 9.63 -17.03
C ASP A 249 16.05 10.90 -16.68
N SER A 250 15.69 11.72 -17.69
CA SER A 250 15.02 13.01 -17.48
C SER A 250 13.58 12.85 -16.97
N ASN A 251 12.90 11.76 -17.36
CA ASN A 251 11.49 11.55 -17.04
C ASN A 251 11.24 10.16 -16.40
N PRO A 252 11.01 10.10 -15.07
CA PRO A 252 10.69 8.86 -14.37
C PRO A 252 9.39 8.17 -14.85
N ALA A 253 8.51 8.90 -15.53
CA ALA A 253 7.29 8.34 -16.09
C ALA A 253 7.53 7.50 -17.36
N LYS A 254 8.69 7.68 -18.02
CA LYS A 254 9.06 7.01 -19.27
C LYS A 254 10.40 6.28 -19.13
N PRO A 255 10.46 5.19 -18.34
CA PRO A 255 11.71 4.47 -18.07
C PRO A 255 12.30 3.71 -19.27
N LEU A 256 11.59 3.69 -20.41
CA LEU A 256 12.00 2.99 -21.63
C LEU A 256 12.37 3.98 -22.76
N GLU A 257 12.49 5.26 -22.44
CA GLU A 257 12.87 6.28 -23.42
C GLU A 257 14.38 6.19 -23.71
N LEU A 258 14.72 6.20 -25.00
CA LEU A 258 16.05 5.92 -25.52
C LEU A 258 16.70 7.20 -26.04
N MET A 259 17.95 7.38 -25.67
CA MET A 259 18.81 8.47 -26.13
C MET A 259 20.11 7.90 -26.68
N VAL A 260 20.79 8.67 -27.52
CA VAL A 260 22.15 8.41 -27.97
C VAL A 260 23.10 9.45 -27.42
N ILE A 261 24.31 9.02 -27.07
CA ILE A 261 25.45 9.90 -26.87
C ILE A 261 26.25 9.88 -28.18
N ASP A 262 26.42 11.04 -28.81
CA ASP A 262 27.26 11.22 -30.00
C ASP A 262 28.69 11.55 -29.55
N THR A 263 29.60 10.57 -29.64
CA THR A 263 31.00 10.69 -29.20
C THR A 263 31.78 11.66 -30.09
N TYR A 264 31.33 11.88 -31.33
CA TYR A 264 31.98 12.81 -32.26
C TYR A 264 31.55 14.26 -32.01
N GLN A 265 30.47 14.47 -31.27
CA GLN A 265 29.96 15.79 -30.89
C GLN A 265 30.14 16.03 -29.39
N ALA A 266 31.36 15.81 -28.90
CA ALA A 266 31.75 16.04 -27.51
C ALA A 266 30.83 15.35 -26.47
N GLY A 267 30.21 14.21 -26.82
CA GLY A 267 29.33 13.47 -25.93
C GLY A 267 27.93 14.06 -25.79
N GLU A 268 27.45 14.82 -26.78
CA GLU A 268 26.10 15.38 -26.78
C GLU A 268 25.04 14.26 -26.71
N ARG A 269 24.06 14.45 -25.81
CA ARG A 269 22.90 13.55 -25.67
C ARG A 269 21.78 13.99 -26.60
N ARG A 270 21.34 13.11 -27.48
CA ARG A 270 20.27 13.38 -28.46
C ARG A 270 19.18 12.32 -28.43
N PRO A 271 17.91 12.73 -28.67
CA PRO A 271 16.84 11.79 -28.94
C PRO A 271 17.15 10.96 -30.19
N VAL A 272 16.78 9.67 -30.16
CA VAL A 272 16.93 8.79 -31.34
C VAL A 272 16.11 9.25 -32.54
N THR A 273 15.09 10.09 -32.33
CA THR A 273 14.29 10.69 -33.41
C THR A 273 15.09 11.65 -34.29
N ASN A 274 16.26 12.11 -33.84
CA ASN A 274 17.09 13.05 -34.57
C ASN A 274 18.21 12.36 -35.38
N LEU A 275 18.23 11.03 -35.41
CA LEU A 275 19.18 10.25 -36.19
C LEU A 275 18.78 10.22 -37.67
N SER A 276 19.78 10.08 -38.56
CA SER A 276 19.53 9.84 -39.98
C SER A 276 18.88 8.46 -40.22
N GLY A 277 18.38 8.21 -41.43
CA GLY A 277 17.78 6.91 -41.77
C GLY A 277 18.73 5.72 -41.57
N GLY A 278 19.99 5.85 -42.01
CA GLY A 278 21.03 4.83 -41.83
C GLY A 278 21.44 4.66 -40.36
N GLU A 279 21.58 5.76 -39.62
CA GLU A 279 21.93 5.73 -38.19
C GLU A 279 20.81 5.07 -37.36
N SER A 280 19.55 5.40 -37.67
CA SER A 280 18.38 4.78 -37.04
C SER A 280 18.31 3.27 -37.30
N PHE A 281 18.70 2.85 -38.51
CA PHE A 281 18.78 1.43 -38.85
C PHE A 281 19.87 0.71 -38.04
N LEU A 282 21.07 1.29 -37.89
CA LEU A 282 22.14 0.70 -37.06
C LEU A 282 21.72 0.56 -35.59
N VAL A 283 21.06 1.59 -35.04
CA VAL A 283 20.53 1.53 -33.67
C VAL A 283 19.48 0.45 -33.52
N SER A 284 18.55 0.35 -34.48
CA SER A 284 17.50 -0.68 -34.48
C SER A 284 18.08 -2.09 -34.60
N LEU A 285 19.09 -2.27 -35.47
CA LEU A 285 19.82 -3.52 -35.63
C LEU A 285 20.52 -3.90 -34.32
N ALA A 286 21.28 -2.98 -33.71
CA ALA A 286 21.96 -3.22 -32.45
C ALA A 286 21.00 -3.62 -31.33
N LEU A 287 19.81 -3.00 -31.25
CA LEU A 287 18.77 -3.38 -30.29
C LEU A 287 18.20 -4.78 -30.57
N ALA A 288 17.95 -5.12 -31.82
CA ALA A 288 17.47 -6.46 -32.21
C ALA A 288 18.50 -7.55 -31.85
N LEU A 289 19.78 -7.29 -32.10
CA LEU A 289 20.88 -8.18 -31.71
C LEU A 289 21.00 -8.28 -30.18
N GLY A 290 20.94 -7.15 -29.48
CA GLY A 290 20.98 -7.13 -28.03
C GLY A 290 19.82 -7.88 -27.37
N LEU A 291 18.62 -7.81 -27.96
CA LEU A 291 17.46 -8.57 -27.51
C LEU A 291 17.66 -10.07 -27.72
N SER A 292 18.21 -10.46 -28.88
CA SER A 292 18.56 -11.84 -29.19
C SER A 292 19.61 -12.42 -28.23
N GLU A 293 20.62 -11.64 -27.84
CA GLU A 293 21.63 -12.05 -26.84
C GLU A 293 21.03 -12.19 -25.43
N MET A 294 20.18 -11.24 -25.01
CA MET A 294 19.53 -11.25 -23.69
C MET A 294 18.59 -12.44 -23.48
N SER A 295 18.05 -13.00 -24.57
CA SER A 295 16.98 -14.01 -24.58
C SER A 295 17.43 -15.46 -24.26
N SER A 296 18.71 -15.69 -23.93
CA SER A 296 19.35 -17.01 -23.71
C SER A 296 18.72 -17.97 -22.67
N GLY A 297 17.69 -17.54 -21.92
CA GLY A 297 16.95 -18.35 -20.94
C GLY A 297 15.64 -18.97 -21.44
N ARG A 298 14.52 -18.70 -20.75
CA ARG A 298 13.19 -19.33 -20.97
C ARG A 298 12.54 -19.06 -22.34
N ALA A 299 13.02 -18.09 -23.09
CA ALA A 299 12.46 -17.68 -24.37
C ALA A 299 13.59 -17.41 -25.37
N ARG A 300 14.39 -18.44 -25.67
CA ARG A 300 15.51 -18.37 -26.60
C ARG A 300 15.03 -18.00 -28.01
N ILE A 301 15.55 -16.90 -28.55
CA ILE A 301 15.33 -16.46 -29.92
C ILE A 301 16.42 -17.12 -30.77
N ASP A 302 16.05 -18.19 -31.47
CA ASP A 302 16.95 -18.95 -32.34
C ASP A 302 16.97 -18.43 -33.79
N SER A 303 16.04 -17.56 -34.16
CA SER A 303 15.93 -17.00 -35.51
C SER A 303 15.67 -15.49 -35.50
N LEU A 304 16.39 -14.74 -36.34
CA LEU A 304 16.20 -13.31 -36.55
C LEU A 304 16.03 -13.04 -38.05
N PHE A 305 14.98 -12.32 -38.44
CA PHE A 305 14.77 -11.85 -39.81
C PHE A 305 14.88 -10.33 -39.86
N ILE A 306 15.69 -9.81 -40.78
CA ILE A 306 15.90 -8.39 -41.00
C ILE A 306 15.37 -8.06 -42.39
N ASP A 307 14.41 -7.14 -42.46
CA ASP A 307 13.72 -6.77 -43.71
C ASP A 307 14.04 -5.33 -44.10
N GLU A 308 14.79 -5.18 -45.18
CA GLU A 308 15.23 -3.91 -45.78
C GLU A 308 15.89 -2.91 -44.79
N GLY A 309 16.44 -1.80 -45.29
CA GLY A 309 17.13 -0.78 -44.47
C GLY A 309 18.66 -0.75 -44.59
N PHE A 310 19.26 -1.74 -45.26
CA PHE A 310 20.68 -1.70 -45.64
C PHE A 310 20.99 -0.68 -46.76
N ALA A 311 19.98 -0.27 -47.55
CA ALA A 311 20.14 0.65 -48.67
C ALA A 311 20.46 2.10 -48.24
N SER A 312 20.15 2.45 -46.99
CA SER A 312 20.45 3.77 -46.41
C SER A 312 21.77 3.80 -45.62
N LEU A 313 22.52 2.69 -45.60
CA LEU A 313 23.83 2.62 -44.97
C LEU A 313 24.92 2.97 -45.97
N ASP A 314 25.91 3.74 -45.52
CA ASP A 314 27.17 3.87 -46.24
C ASP A 314 27.92 2.53 -46.24
N GLU A 315 28.81 2.36 -47.21
CA GLU A 315 29.51 1.08 -47.47
C GLU A 315 30.28 0.55 -46.25
N ASP A 316 30.93 1.44 -45.49
CA ASP A 316 31.67 1.09 -44.27
C ASP A 316 30.75 0.53 -43.17
N TYR A 317 29.59 1.17 -42.96
CA TYR A 317 28.62 0.72 -41.95
C TYR A 317 27.92 -0.57 -42.37
N LEU A 318 27.65 -0.74 -43.66
CA LEU A 318 27.09 -1.97 -44.21
C LEU A 318 28.04 -3.14 -43.98
N GLU A 319 29.33 -2.96 -44.25
CA GLU A 319 30.35 -3.97 -44.03
C GLU A 319 30.43 -4.40 -42.56
N ALA A 320 30.52 -3.44 -41.64
CA ALA A 320 30.61 -3.74 -40.21
C ALA A 320 29.35 -4.44 -39.67
N ALA A 321 28.16 -4.06 -40.16
CA ALA A 321 26.90 -4.73 -39.84
C ALA A 321 26.89 -6.19 -40.31
N LEU A 322 27.33 -6.46 -41.54
CA LEU A 322 27.39 -7.82 -42.10
C LEU A 322 28.39 -8.71 -41.36
N GLN A 323 29.55 -8.19 -40.99
CA GLN A 323 30.52 -8.91 -40.17
C GLN A 323 29.92 -9.31 -38.82
N THR A 324 29.18 -8.38 -38.18
CA THR A 324 28.52 -8.64 -36.89
C THR A 324 27.44 -9.72 -37.02
N LEU A 325 26.61 -9.68 -38.07
CA LEU A 325 25.58 -10.69 -38.34
C LEU A 325 26.17 -12.08 -38.63
N SER A 326 27.26 -12.12 -39.39
CA SER A 326 27.96 -13.37 -39.73
C SER A 326 28.59 -14.01 -38.48
N ALA A 327 29.14 -13.20 -37.57
CA ALA A 327 29.69 -13.65 -36.31
C ALA A 327 28.62 -14.27 -35.39
N LEU A 328 27.41 -13.69 -35.35
CA LEU A 328 26.27 -14.23 -34.60
C LEU A 328 25.81 -15.58 -35.14
N GLY A 329 25.64 -15.70 -36.46
CA GLY A 329 25.23 -16.96 -37.08
C GLY A 329 26.23 -18.10 -36.83
N THR A 330 27.53 -17.78 -36.88
CA THR A 330 28.61 -18.77 -36.75
C THR A 330 28.90 -19.15 -35.30
N ARG A 331 28.92 -18.18 -34.37
CA ARG A 331 29.32 -18.43 -32.97
C ARG A 331 28.18 -18.86 -32.06
N GLU A 332 26.95 -18.39 -32.32
CA GLU A 332 25.82 -18.60 -31.42
C GLU A 332 24.81 -19.64 -31.95
N GLY A 333 25.04 -20.16 -33.17
CA GLY A 333 24.15 -21.13 -33.81
C GLY A 333 22.75 -20.58 -34.10
N LYS A 334 22.62 -19.25 -34.23
CA LYS A 334 21.36 -18.56 -34.51
C LYS A 334 21.14 -18.44 -36.02
N LEU A 335 19.91 -18.64 -36.48
CA LEU A 335 19.53 -18.45 -37.87
C LEU A 335 19.26 -16.95 -38.13
N VAL A 336 20.11 -16.30 -38.90
CA VAL A 336 19.91 -14.90 -39.32
C VAL A 336 19.49 -14.88 -40.78
N GLY A 337 18.26 -14.43 -41.06
CA GLY A 337 17.74 -14.20 -42.40
C GLY A 337 17.75 -12.71 -42.74
N VAL A 338 18.25 -12.34 -43.92
CA VAL A 338 18.28 -10.96 -44.39
C VAL A 338 17.51 -10.85 -45.71
N ILE A 339 16.59 -9.91 -45.79
CA ILE A 339 15.85 -9.55 -47.02
C ILE A 339 16.36 -8.19 -47.47
N SER A 340 16.94 -8.13 -48.67
CA SER A 340 17.47 -6.89 -49.22
C SER A 340 17.53 -6.91 -50.74
N HIS A 341 17.41 -5.74 -51.34
CA HIS A 341 17.63 -5.51 -52.76
C HIS A 341 19.05 -4.96 -53.07
N VAL A 342 19.86 -4.69 -52.05
CA VAL A 342 21.20 -4.10 -52.18
C VAL A 342 22.17 -5.12 -52.79
N GLU A 343 22.87 -4.73 -53.86
CA GLU A 343 23.76 -5.63 -54.59
C GLU A 343 24.97 -6.07 -53.75
N ALA A 344 25.54 -5.19 -52.93
CA ALA A 344 26.67 -5.49 -52.05
C ALA A 344 26.39 -6.65 -51.06
N LEU A 345 25.12 -6.91 -50.72
CA LEU A 345 24.73 -8.06 -49.89
C LEU A 345 24.79 -9.39 -50.66
N LYS A 346 24.52 -9.37 -51.97
CA LYS A 346 24.56 -10.57 -52.82
C LYS A 346 25.97 -11.14 -52.95
N GLU A 347 26.99 -10.30 -52.89
CA GLU A 347 28.38 -10.75 -53.01
C GLU A 347 28.94 -11.33 -51.70
N ARG A 348 28.34 -10.98 -50.56
CA ARG A 348 28.85 -11.32 -49.23
C ARG A 348 28.14 -12.49 -48.54
N ILE A 349 26.90 -12.81 -48.95
CA ILE A 349 26.13 -13.92 -48.38
C ILE A 349 26.04 -15.05 -49.40
N ASP A 350 26.72 -16.16 -49.15
CA ASP A 350 26.79 -17.30 -50.08
C ASP A 350 25.45 -18.02 -50.31
N VAL A 351 24.63 -18.14 -49.25
CA VAL A 351 23.36 -18.88 -49.28
C VAL A 351 22.20 -17.93 -49.56
N GLN A 352 21.61 -18.02 -50.74
CA GLN A 352 20.60 -17.06 -51.21
C GLN A 352 19.31 -17.74 -51.68
N ILE A 353 18.18 -17.10 -51.38
CA ILE A 353 16.88 -17.40 -52.00
C ILE A 353 16.52 -16.22 -52.89
N GLU A 354 16.62 -16.42 -54.21
CA GLU A 354 16.32 -15.41 -55.22
C GLU A 354 14.82 -15.39 -55.55
N VAL A 355 14.22 -14.20 -55.54
CA VAL A 355 12.86 -13.98 -56.03
C VAL A 355 12.91 -13.44 -57.47
N LYS A 356 12.41 -14.22 -58.45
CA LYS A 356 12.36 -13.84 -59.87
C LYS A 356 10.93 -13.45 -60.25
N LYS A 357 10.75 -12.20 -60.68
CA LYS A 357 9.46 -11.71 -61.19
C LYS A 357 9.16 -12.34 -62.55
N LEU A 358 7.94 -12.86 -62.71
CA LEU A 358 7.40 -13.41 -63.96
C LEU A 358 6.35 -12.45 -64.56
N THR A 359 5.98 -12.66 -65.81
CA THR A 359 4.91 -11.91 -66.47
C THR A 359 3.54 -12.22 -65.86
N GLY A 360 2.70 -11.18 -65.76
CA GLY A 360 1.34 -11.29 -65.22
C GLY A 360 1.26 -11.27 -63.69
N GLY A 361 2.17 -10.58 -62.99
CA GLY A 361 2.12 -10.39 -61.54
C GLY A 361 2.51 -11.62 -60.72
N ARG A 362 3.05 -12.66 -61.35
CA ARG A 362 3.54 -13.87 -60.67
C ARG A 362 5.03 -13.72 -60.36
N SER A 363 5.50 -14.45 -59.36
CA SER A 363 6.93 -14.56 -59.03
C SER A 363 7.28 -16.02 -58.78
N THR A 364 8.53 -16.39 -59.02
CA THR A 364 9.09 -17.71 -58.70
C THR A 364 10.29 -17.57 -57.78
N LEU A 365 10.56 -18.58 -56.97
CA LEU A 365 11.68 -18.63 -56.04
C LEU A 365 12.74 -19.59 -56.59
N ALA A 366 14.01 -19.24 -56.46
CA ALA A 366 15.14 -20.11 -56.80
C ALA A 366 16.18 -20.06 -55.67
N GLY A 367 16.67 -21.21 -55.23
CA GLY A 367 17.70 -21.26 -54.19
C GLY A 367 17.71 -22.57 -53.40
N PRO A 368 18.62 -22.70 -52.43
CA PRO A 368 18.72 -23.87 -51.56
C PRO A 368 17.42 -24.13 -50.80
N GLY A 369 16.94 -25.37 -50.83
CA GLY A 369 15.71 -25.78 -50.12
C GLY A 369 14.39 -25.39 -50.80
N VAL A 370 14.41 -24.64 -51.90
CA VAL A 370 13.21 -24.32 -52.67
C VAL A 370 12.81 -25.53 -53.52
N LYS A 371 11.64 -26.11 -53.25
CA LYS A 371 11.03 -27.13 -54.11
C LYS A 371 10.12 -26.44 -55.12
N ALA A 372 10.29 -26.77 -56.41
CA ALA A 372 9.38 -26.31 -57.44
C ALA A 372 7.97 -26.85 -57.12
N SER A 373 7.04 -25.93 -56.87
CA SER A 373 5.61 -26.20 -56.71
C SER A 373 4.92 -26.28 -58.06
#